data_AF-A0ABD5XY37-F1
#
_entry.id   AF-A0ABD5XY37-F1
#
_cell.length_a   1.000
_cell.length_b   1.000
_cell.length_c   1.000
_cell.angle_alpha   90.00
_cell.angle_beta   90.00
_cell.angle_gamma   90.00
#
_symmetry.space_group_name_H-M   'P 1'
#
loop_
_entity.id
_entity.type
_entity.pdbx_description
1 polymer ?
#
loop_
_entity_poly.entity_id
_entity_poly.type
_entity_poly.pdbx_seq_one_letter_code
_entity_poly.pdbx_strand_id
1 'polypeptide(L)'
;MVFGGAKEKMMERTVANSDAMKAVSTIIAGLEVELLSEVKRLEDAAGVDHLDEVPTQEERQETLLGLVQAKIGGDGTDFYAEEVMSEHVENPEDAAAYLSLEPEEWEEQISNWAETYRAKGVSEDLADREIADQHVQRKFGVSLGEFETNVVEWDQRAMMEKVLAGNVSSAVEGVRLVRESLED
;
A
#
# COMPACT_ATOMS: atom_id res chain seq x y z
N MET A 1 -18.40 -6.62 34.24
CA MET A 1 -17.15 -5.90 34.56
C MET A 1 -16.45 -5.62 33.23
N VAL A 2 -16.71 -4.45 32.63
CA VAL A 2 -16.24 -4.02 31.30
C VAL A 2 -15.34 -2.80 31.52
N PHE A 3 -14.11 -3.04 31.97
CA PHE A 3 -13.13 -1.95 32.25
C PHE A 3 -11.75 -2.22 31.64
N GLY A 4 -11.56 -3.35 30.93
CA GLY A 4 -10.29 -3.71 30.27
C GLY A 4 -10.05 -2.97 28.96
N GLY A 5 -10.95 -3.12 27.98
CA GLY A 5 -10.74 -2.63 26.62
C GLY A 5 -10.67 -1.10 26.47
N ALA A 6 -11.32 -0.32 27.34
CA ALA A 6 -11.20 1.14 27.32
C ALA A 6 -9.83 1.62 27.81
N LYS A 7 -9.21 0.89 28.76
CA LYS A 7 -7.90 1.22 29.31
C LYS A 7 -6.78 0.81 28.35
N GLU A 8 -6.97 -0.30 27.66
CA GLU A 8 -6.08 -0.82 26.62
C GLU A 8 -6.03 0.12 25.40
N LYS A 9 -7.19 0.48 24.82
CA LYS A 9 -7.30 1.49 23.74
C LYS A 9 -6.73 2.86 24.12
N MET A 10 -6.86 3.26 25.39
CA MET A 10 -6.31 4.53 25.88
C MET A 10 -4.78 4.48 26.02
N MET A 11 -4.23 3.34 26.42
CA MET A 11 -2.79 3.13 26.55
C MET A 11 -2.12 3.01 25.17
N GLU A 12 -2.77 2.32 24.24
CA GLU A 12 -2.45 2.23 22.82
C GLU A 12 -2.35 3.62 22.17
N ARG A 13 -3.39 4.45 22.31
CA ARG A 13 -3.41 5.83 21.79
C ARG A 13 -2.33 6.71 22.43
N THR A 14 -1.93 6.43 23.67
CA THR A 14 -0.88 7.16 24.40
C THR A 14 0.52 6.81 23.91
N VAL A 15 0.78 5.56 23.53
CA VAL A 15 2.08 5.13 22.98
C VAL A 15 2.32 5.72 21.59
N ALA A 16 1.33 5.64 20.71
CA ALA A 16 1.41 6.18 19.35
C ALA A 16 1.55 7.72 19.34
N ASN A 17 0.92 8.40 20.30
CA ASN A 17 1.04 9.85 20.48
C ASN A 17 2.17 10.27 21.43
N SER A 18 3.05 9.36 21.83
CA SER A 18 4.15 9.70 22.71
C SER A 18 5.12 10.66 22.02
N ASP A 19 5.65 11.64 22.76
CA ASP A 19 6.63 12.59 22.25
C ASP A 19 7.88 11.88 21.69
N ALA A 20 8.20 10.69 22.22
CA ALA A 20 9.27 9.84 21.71
C ALA A 20 8.99 9.33 20.29
N MET A 21 7.77 8.84 20.01
CA MET A 21 7.42 8.36 18.66
C MET A 21 7.34 9.50 17.65
N LYS A 22 6.83 10.66 18.06
CA LYS A 22 6.85 11.87 17.22
C LYS A 22 8.27 12.31 16.90
N ALA A 23 9.18 12.31 17.88
CA ALA A 23 10.57 12.66 17.65
C ALA A 23 11.28 11.69 16.70
N VAL A 24 11.05 10.38 16.85
CA VAL A 24 11.62 9.37 15.94
C VAL A 24 11.04 9.50 14.53
N SER A 25 9.72 9.68 14.39
CA SER A 25 9.10 9.84 13.06
C SER A 25 9.57 11.11 12.35
N THR A 26 9.76 12.22 13.07
CA THR A 26 10.37 13.44 12.51
C THR A 26 11.76 13.18 11.96
N ILE A 27 12.61 12.44 12.69
CA ILE A 27 13.98 12.14 12.25
C ILE A 27 13.96 11.28 10.99
N ILE A 28 13.17 10.21 10.98
CA ILE A 28 13.07 9.29 9.83
C ILE A 28 12.53 10.04 8.61
N ALA A 29 11.42 10.78 8.76
CA ALA A 29 10.85 11.58 7.68
C ALA A 29 11.86 12.58 7.11
N GLY A 30 12.64 13.25 7.98
CA GLY A 30 13.67 14.18 7.53
C GLY A 30 14.75 13.50 6.69
N LEU A 31 15.23 12.33 7.12
CA LEU A 31 16.24 11.56 6.40
C LEU A 31 15.72 11.05 5.05
N GLU A 32 14.47 10.57 4.99
CA GLU A 32 13.87 10.09 3.74
C GLU A 32 13.64 11.22 2.73
N VAL A 33 13.15 12.37 3.19
CA VAL A 33 12.95 13.55 2.32
C VAL A 33 14.28 14.08 1.80
N GLU A 34 15.32 14.11 2.64
CA GLU A 34 16.67 14.47 2.21
C GLU A 34 17.19 13.49 1.14
N LEU A 35 17.05 12.19 1.37
CA LEU A 35 17.47 11.16 0.41
C LEU A 35 16.74 11.31 -0.94
N LEU A 36 15.41 11.38 -0.92
CA LEU A 36 14.61 11.54 -2.14
C LEU A 36 14.93 12.85 -2.87
N SER A 37 15.17 13.94 -2.14
CA SER A 37 15.57 15.22 -2.73
C SER A 37 16.91 15.12 -3.47
N GLU A 38 17.91 14.44 -2.90
CA GLU A 38 19.20 14.26 -3.56
C GLU A 38 19.09 13.34 -4.79
N VAL A 39 18.27 12.28 -4.72
CA VAL A 39 18.02 11.41 -5.88
C VAL A 39 17.26 12.15 -6.98
N LYS A 40 16.23 12.95 -6.66
CA LYS A 40 15.53 13.76 -7.67
C LYS A 40 16.47 14.74 -8.38
N ARG A 41 17.37 15.39 -7.64
CA ARG A 41 18.39 16.26 -8.26
C ARG A 41 19.35 15.48 -9.17
N LEU A 42 19.68 14.24 -8.79
CA LEU A 42 20.52 13.37 -9.59
C LEU A 42 19.80 12.95 -10.89
N GLU A 43 18.53 12.58 -10.79
CA GLU A 43 17.65 12.27 -11.93
C GLU A 43 17.51 13.46 -12.88
N ASP A 44 17.21 14.65 -12.36
CA ASP A 44 17.11 15.89 -13.13
C ASP A 44 18.41 16.21 -13.89
N ALA A 45 19.56 15.97 -13.25
CA ALA A 45 20.87 16.21 -13.87
C ALA A 45 21.20 15.18 -14.97
N ALA A 46 20.69 13.95 -14.85
CA ALA A 46 20.88 12.88 -15.81
C ALA A 46 19.79 12.81 -16.90
N GLY A 47 18.71 13.60 -16.76
CA GLY A 47 17.56 13.57 -17.66
C GLY A 47 16.70 12.30 -17.50
N VAL A 48 16.71 11.70 -16.32
CA VAL A 48 15.84 10.58 -15.93
C VAL A 48 14.62 11.15 -15.20
N ASP A 49 13.44 10.54 -15.38
CA ASP A 49 12.22 10.96 -14.69
C ASP A 49 11.55 9.72 -14.08
N HIS A 50 11.93 9.41 -12.82
CA HIS A 50 11.43 8.25 -12.08
C HIS A 50 10.70 8.67 -10.80
N LEU A 51 11.34 9.50 -9.97
CA LEU A 51 10.69 10.07 -8.81
C LEU A 51 9.75 11.19 -9.26
N ASP A 52 8.51 11.18 -8.80
CA ASP A 52 7.57 12.29 -8.98
C ASP A 52 7.91 13.45 -8.03
N GLU A 53 6.91 13.96 -7.31
CA GLU A 53 7.09 14.99 -6.29
C GLU A 53 7.66 14.37 -5.01
N VAL A 54 8.69 15.01 -4.45
CA VAL A 54 9.25 14.60 -3.16
C VAL A 54 8.32 15.12 -2.06
N PRO A 55 7.80 14.23 -1.17
CA PRO A 55 6.89 14.65 -0.11
C PRO A 55 7.61 15.58 0.88
N THR A 56 6.83 16.42 1.57
CA THR A 56 7.35 17.20 2.69
C THR A 56 7.63 16.32 3.91
N GLN A 57 8.49 16.81 4.80
CA GLN A 57 8.80 16.13 6.06
C GLN A 57 7.54 15.95 6.93
N GLU A 58 6.63 16.92 6.91
CA GLU A 58 5.39 16.87 7.70
C GLU A 58 4.44 15.80 7.16
N GLU A 59 4.19 15.77 5.85
CA GLU A 59 3.38 14.72 5.21
C GLU A 59 3.95 13.34 5.51
N ARG A 60 5.27 13.17 5.36
CA ARG A 60 5.88 11.87 5.62
C ARG A 60 5.84 11.49 7.11
N GLN A 61 5.97 12.46 8.01
CA GLN A 61 5.82 12.23 9.44
C GLN A 61 4.40 11.75 9.77
N GLU A 62 3.38 12.35 9.17
CA GLU A 62 1.98 11.96 9.33
C GLU A 62 1.76 10.52 8.86
N THR A 63 2.28 10.13 7.68
CA THR A 63 2.23 8.74 7.20
C THR A 63 2.86 7.77 8.21
N LEU A 64 4.05 8.08 8.73
CA LEU A 64 4.76 7.23 9.69
C LEU A 64 4.00 7.08 11.01
N LEU A 65 3.38 8.15 11.51
CA LEU A 65 2.55 8.11 12.72
C LEU A 65 1.23 7.38 12.48
N GLY A 66 0.64 7.51 11.29
CA GLY A 66 -0.54 6.77 10.86
C GLY A 66 -0.29 5.26 10.88
N LEU A 67 0.83 4.81 10.30
CA LEU A 67 1.24 3.39 10.36
C LEU A 67 1.39 2.85 11.79
N VAL A 68 2.01 3.64 12.66
CA VAL A 68 2.21 3.26 14.08
C VAL A 68 0.87 3.18 14.81
N GLN A 69 -0.05 4.11 14.55
CA GLN A 69 -1.40 4.09 15.11
C GLN A 69 -2.20 2.90 14.60
N ALA A 70 -2.13 2.60 13.31
CA ALA A 70 -2.81 1.47 12.69
C ALA A 70 -2.31 0.12 13.26
N LYS A 71 -0.99 0.00 13.49
CA LYS A 71 -0.40 -1.17 14.18
C LYS A 71 -0.91 -1.33 15.59
N ILE A 72 -0.99 -0.23 16.33
CA ILE A 72 -1.32 -0.24 17.76
C ILE A 72 -2.83 -0.41 17.97
N GLY A 73 -3.67 0.13 17.08
CA GLY A 73 -5.13 0.07 17.18
C GLY A 73 -5.75 -1.21 16.61
N GLY A 74 -4.96 -2.08 15.97
CA GLY A 74 -5.47 -3.26 15.26
C GLY A 74 -6.27 -2.92 14.01
N ASP A 75 -6.06 -1.72 13.46
CA ASP A 75 -6.85 -1.12 12.37
C ASP A 75 -5.96 -0.82 11.15
N GLY A 76 -5.05 -1.78 10.86
CA GLY A 76 -4.11 -1.70 9.74
C GLY A 76 -4.78 -1.59 8.37
N THR A 77 -6.00 -2.14 8.29
CA THR A 77 -6.81 -2.30 7.10
C THR A 77 -7.38 -0.98 6.62
N ASP A 78 -7.97 -0.19 7.54
CA ASP A 78 -8.56 1.12 7.23
C ASP A 78 -7.50 2.12 6.79
N PHE A 79 -6.36 2.19 7.50
CA PHE A 79 -5.24 3.05 7.09
C PHE A 79 -4.69 2.65 5.72
N TYR A 80 -4.55 1.35 5.44
CA TYR A 80 -4.03 0.89 4.15
C TYR A 80 -4.97 1.24 3.00
N ALA A 81 -6.28 1.07 3.20
CA ALA A 81 -7.30 1.46 2.23
C ALA A 81 -7.27 2.97 1.91
N GLU A 82 -7.12 3.81 2.94
CA GLU A 82 -7.15 5.27 2.78
C GLU A 82 -5.86 5.84 2.20
N GLU A 83 -4.70 5.38 2.66
CA GLU A 83 -3.42 6.08 2.44
C GLU A 83 -2.47 5.37 1.46
N VAL A 84 -2.67 4.09 1.15
CA VAL A 84 -1.69 3.30 0.36
C VAL A 84 -2.34 2.60 -0.84
N MET A 85 -3.57 2.13 -0.70
CA MET A 85 -4.27 1.39 -1.75
C MET A 85 -4.51 2.25 -3.00
N SER A 86 -4.71 3.56 -2.82
CA SER A 86 -4.88 4.53 -3.91
C SER A 86 -3.67 4.62 -4.84
N GLU A 87 -2.47 4.24 -4.39
CA GLU A 87 -1.24 4.20 -5.21
C GLU A 87 -1.13 2.93 -6.05
N HIS A 88 -1.95 1.91 -5.79
CA HIS A 88 -1.80 0.57 -6.37
C HIS A 88 -3.01 0.10 -7.18
N VAL A 89 -4.21 0.62 -6.92
CA VAL A 89 -5.43 0.23 -7.63
C VAL A 89 -6.34 1.42 -7.92
N GLU A 90 -7.08 1.35 -9.03
CA GLU A 90 -8.21 2.24 -9.27
C GLU A 90 -9.39 1.84 -8.37
N ASN A 91 -10.22 2.80 -7.96
CA ASN A 91 -11.37 2.58 -7.05
C ASN A 91 -11.00 1.90 -5.71
N PRO A 92 -10.09 2.51 -4.91
CA PRO A 92 -9.61 1.92 -3.64
C PRO A 92 -10.73 1.65 -2.63
N GLU A 93 -11.78 2.48 -2.59
CA GLU A 93 -12.95 2.26 -1.70
C GLU A 93 -13.64 0.92 -1.97
N ASP A 94 -13.76 0.54 -3.24
CA ASP A 94 -14.34 -0.74 -3.64
C ASP A 94 -13.37 -1.90 -3.41
N ALA A 95 -12.07 -1.66 -3.57
CA ALA A 95 -11.03 -2.67 -3.35
C ALA A 95 -10.83 -3.00 -1.86
N ALA A 96 -11.11 -2.04 -0.97
CA ALA A 96 -11.03 -2.22 0.48
C ALA A 96 -11.95 -3.36 0.99
N ALA A 97 -13.06 -3.64 0.30
CA ALA A 97 -13.97 -4.73 0.66
C ALA A 97 -13.35 -6.13 0.53
N TYR A 98 -12.23 -6.25 -0.19
CA TYR A 98 -11.51 -7.51 -0.37
C TYR A 98 -10.32 -7.64 0.59
N LEU A 99 -10.05 -6.60 1.39
CA LEU A 99 -9.02 -6.67 2.42
C LEU A 99 -9.43 -7.68 3.48
N SER A 100 -8.50 -8.55 3.86
CA SER A 100 -8.68 -9.57 4.91
C SER A 100 -9.68 -10.68 4.56
N LEU A 101 -10.05 -10.87 3.29
CA LEU A 101 -10.76 -12.08 2.90
C LEU A 101 -9.88 -13.30 3.16
N GLU A 102 -10.44 -14.31 3.81
CA GLU A 102 -9.73 -15.58 3.92
C GLU A 102 -9.57 -16.22 2.53
N PRO A 103 -8.53 -17.05 2.31
CA PRO A 103 -8.28 -17.66 1.01
C PRO A 103 -9.51 -18.36 0.41
N GLU A 104 -10.31 -19.02 1.26
CA GLU A 104 -11.54 -19.69 0.86
C GLU A 104 -12.64 -18.71 0.41
N GLU A 105 -12.79 -17.58 1.10
CA GLU A 105 -13.75 -16.53 0.73
C GLU A 105 -13.34 -15.84 -0.58
N TRP A 106 -12.04 -15.71 -0.82
CA TRP A 106 -11.51 -15.19 -2.07
C TRP A 106 -11.74 -16.14 -3.25
N GLU A 107 -11.50 -17.44 -3.08
CA GLU A 107 -11.83 -18.44 -4.11
C GLU A 107 -13.33 -18.46 -4.43
N GLU A 108 -14.19 -18.36 -3.40
CA GLU A 108 -15.64 -18.24 -3.59
C GLU A 108 -16.00 -16.96 -4.38
N GLN A 109 -15.33 -15.85 -4.09
CA GLN A 109 -15.55 -14.59 -4.80
C GLN A 109 -15.17 -14.67 -6.29
N ILE A 110 -14.07 -15.36 -6.63
CA ILE A 110 -13.68 -15.65 -8.01
C ILE A 110 -14.76 -16.47 -8.72
N SER A 111 -15.26 -17.53 -8.07
CA SER A 111 -16.34 -18.37 -8.62
C SER A 111 -17.62 -17.56 -8.85
N ASN A 112 -18.00 -16.70 -7.89
CA ASN A 112 -19.18 -15.84 -8.00
C ASN A 112 -19.09 -14.85 -9.17
N TRP A 113 -17.91 -14.29 -9.45
CA TRP A 113 -17.71 -13.48 -10.63
C TRP A 113 -17.85 -14.29 -11.91
N ALA A 114 -17.23 -15.47 -11.97
CA ALA A 114 -17.33 -16.35 -13.13
C ALA A 114 -18.78 -16.74 -13.45
N GLU A 115 -19.56 -17.14 -12.45
CA GLU A 115 -20.99 -17.43 -12.58
C GLU A 115 -21.77 -16.21 -13.09
N THR A 116 -21.52 -15.03 -12.50
CA THR A 116 -22.19 -13.78 -12.89
C THR A 116 -21.92 -13.41 -14.35
N TYR A 117 -20.70 -13.59 -14.84
CA TYR A 117 -20.32 -13.27 -16.21
C TYR A 117 -20.80 -14.33 -17.20
N ARG A 118 -20.79 -15.62 -16.84
CA ARG A 118 -21.39 -16.69 -17.66
C ARG A 118 -22.89 -16.47 -17.84
N ALA A 119 -23.60 -16.07 -16.79
CA ALA A 119 -25.02 -15.68 -16.89
C ALA A 119 -25.26 -14.49 -17.85
N LYS A 120 -24.24 -13.67 -18.11
CA LYS A 120 -24.26 -12.54 -19.05
C LYS A 120 -23.77 -12.91 -20.46
N GLY A 121 -23.48 -14.19 -20.72
CA GLY A 121 -23.10 -14.70 -22.04
C GLY A 121 -21.60 -14.77 -22.32
N VAL A 122 -20.75 -14.68 -21.29
CA VAL A 122 -19.32 -15.05 -21.41
C VAL A 122 -19.20 -16.56 -21.63
N SER A 123 -18.23 -16.98 -22.44
CA SER A 123 -18.01 -18.39 -22.79
C SER A 123 -17.81 -19.27 -21.55
N GLU A 124 -18.43 -20.45 -21.55
CA GLU A 124 -18.20 -21.47 -20.53
C GLU A 124 -16.80 -22.09 -20.60
N ASP A 125 -16.12 -21.95 -21.75
CA ASP A 125 -14.78 -22.50 -21.98
C ASP A 125 -13.66 -21.70 -21.27
N LEU A 126 -13.95 -20.48 -20.78
CA LEU A 126 -12.98 -19.67 -20.04
C LEU A 126 -12.89 -20.13 -18.58
N ALA A 127 -11.68 -20.19 -18.06
CA ALA A 127 -11.44 -20.52 -16.66
C ALA A 127 -11.92 -19.38 -15.74
N ASP A 128 -12.38 -19.72 -14.54
CA ASP A 128 -12.90 -18.74 -13.58
C ASP A 128 -11.88 -17.62 -13.28
N ARG A 129 -10.60 -17.99 -13.16
CA ARG A 129 -9.51 -17.03 -12.93
C ARG A 129 -9.28 -16.09 -14.11
N GLU A 130 -9.48 -16.53 -15.36
CA GLU A 130 -9.38 -15.65 -16.54
C GLU A 130 -10.54 -14.65 -16.58
N ILE A 131 -11.73 -15.09 -16.16
CA ILE A 131 -12.90 -14.22 -16.04
C ILE A 131 -12.71 -13.21 -14.91
N ALA A 132 -12.17 -13.65 -13.77
CA ALA A 132 -11.84 -12.78 -12.63
C ALA A 132 -10.75 -11.77 -13.00
N ASP A 133 -9.71 -12.17 -13.73
CA ASP A 133 -8.67 -11.24 -14.21
C ASP A 133 -9.25 -10.14 -15.09
N GLN A 134 -10.13 -10.48 -16.04
CA GLN A 134 -10.82 -9.46 -16.83
C GLN A 134 -11.76 -8.59 -16.01
N HIS A 135 -12.33 -9.10 -14.90
CA HIS A 135 -13.16 -8.31 -13.99
C HIS A 135 -12.29 -7.30 -13.23
N VAL A 136 -11.23 -7.77 -12.60
CA VAL A 136 -10.29 -6.99 -11.80
C VAL A 136 -9.62 -5.93 -12.66
N GLN A 137 -9.12 -6.28 -13.85
CA GLN A 137 -8.51 -5.32 -14.76
C GLN A 137 -9.47 -4.22 -15.19
N ARG A 138 -10.75 -4.55 -15.41
CA ARG A 138 -11.76 -3.55 -15.78
C ARG A 138 -12.20 -2.66 -14.62
N LYS A 139 -12.17 -3.19 -13.39
CA LYS A 139 -12.73 -2.51 -12.21
C LYS A 139 -11.67 -1.74 -11.43
N PHE A 140 -10.45 -2.27 -11.36
CA PHE A 140 -9.37 -1.80 -10.49
C PHE A 140 -8.09 -1.43 -11.26
N GLY A 141 -8.08 -1.58 -12.59
CA GLY A 141 -6.97 -1.15 -13.44
C GLY A 141 -5.72 -2.04 -13.40
N VAL A 142 -5.71 -3.12 -12.60
CA VAL A 142 -4.56 -4.02 -12.40
C VAL A 142 -4.88 -5.46 -12.78
N SER A 143 -3.87 -6.32 -12.93
CA SER A 143 -4.08 -7.76 -13.12
C SER A 143 -4.60 -8.44 -11.86
N LEU A 144 -5.19 -9.64 -11.99
CA LEU A 144 -5.63 -10.47 -10.86
C LEU A 144 -4.48 -10.74 -9.88
N GLY A 145 -3.28 -11.02 -10.40
CA GLY A 145 -2.11 -11.30 -9.58
C GLY A 145 -1.65 -10.07 -8.79
N GLU A 146 -1.62 -8.90 -9.41
CA GLU A 146 -1.30 -7.64 -8.71
C GLU A 146 -2.37 -7.29 -7.66
N PHE A 147 -3.63 -7.54 -7.96
CA PHE A 147 -4.72 -7.34 -7.01
C PHE A 147 -4.62 -8.32 -5.83
N GLU A 148 -4.36 -9.60 -6.09
CA GLU A 148 -4.15 -10.60 -5.05
C GLU A 148 -2.98 -10.19 -4.14
N THR A 149 -1.84 -9.81 -4.71
CA THR A 149 -0.66 -9.41 -3.95
C THR A 149 -0.87 -8.13 -3.12
N ASN A 150 -1.55 -7.12 -3.67
CA ASN A 150 -1.66 -5.82 -2.99
C ASN A 150 -2.94 -5.68 -2.14
N VAL A 151 -3.97 -6.49 -2.37
CA VAL A 151 -5.28 -6.34 -1.72
C VAL A 151 -5.68 -7.60 -0.93
N VAL A 152 -5.53 -8.79 -1.50
CA VAL A 152 -6.06 -10.03 -0.89
C VAL A 152 -5.06 -10.68 0.07
N GLU A 153 -3.83 -10.88 -0.37
CA GLU A 153 -2.72 -11.46 0.39
C GLU A 153 -2.09 -10.45 1.37
N TRP A 154 -2.89 -9.47 1.82
CA TRP A 154 -2.44 -8.41 2.67
C TRP A 154 -1.85 -8.97 3.98
N ASP A 155 -0.53 -8.82 4.14
CA ASP A 155 0.17 -9.03 5.41
C ASP A 155 0.55 -7.68 6.00
N GLN A 156 -0.03 -7.35 7.15
CA GLN A 156 0.24 -6.13 7.89
C GLN A 156 1.75 -5.91 8.13
N ARG A 157 2.52 -6.99 8.35
CA ARG A 157 3.96 -6.87 8.60
C ARG A 157 4.71 -6.56 7.30
N ALA A 158 4.49 -7.32 6.24
CA ALA A 158 5.08 -7.06 4.92
C ALA A 158 4.71 -5.65 4.41
N MET A 159 3.48 -5.19 4.67
CA MET A 159 3.03 -3.85 4.33
C MET A 159 3.78 -2.77 5.11
N MET A 160 3.91 -2.92 6.43
CA MET A 160 4.72 -1.99 7.24
C MET A 160 6.17 -1.93 6.74
N GLU A 161 6.75 -3.07 6.41
CA GLU A 161 8.09 -3.14 5.82
C GLU A 161 8.13 -2.44 4.46
N LYS A 162 7.11 -2.63 3.60
CA LYS A 162 7.00 -1.97 2.28
C LYS A 162 6.85 -0.45 2.41
N VAL A 163 6.02 0.06 3.31
CA VAL A 163 5.85 1.51 3.48
C VAL A 163 7.08 2.16 4.11
N LEU A 164 7.72 1.50 5.08
CA LEU A 164 8.98 1.97 5.66
C LEU A 164 10.15 1.88 4.66
N ALA A 165 10.16 0.88 3.79
CA ALA A 165 11.20 0.71 2.79
C ALA A 165 10.90 1.46 1.48
N GLY A 166 9.68 1.95 1.26
CA GLY A 166 9.20 2.47 -0.01
C GLY A 166 10.06 3.61 -0.53
N ASN A 167 10.18 4.69 0.25
CA ASN A 167 11.02 5.84 -0.10
C ASN A 167 12.49 5.46 -0.33
N VAL A 168 13.03 4.55 0.48
CA VAL A 168 14.41 4.04 0.31
C VAL A 168 14.54 3.23 -0.98
N SER A 169 13.54 2.42 -1.31
CA SER A 169 13.53 1.58 -2.51
C SER A 169 13.42 2.42 -3.77
N SER A 170 12.53 3.42 -3.79
CA SER A 170 12.41 4.38 -4.90
C SER A 170 13.70 5.17 -5.07
N ALA A 171 14.34 5.62 -3.98
CA ALA A 171 15.64 6.27 -4.06
C ALA A 171 16.74 5.37 -4.65
N VAL A 172 16.79 4.09 -4.25
CA VAL A 172 17.74 3.12 -4.81
C VAL A 172 17.50 2.90 -6.30
N GLU A 173 16.23 2.80 -6.71
CA GLU A 173 15.89 2.60 -8.12
C GLU A 173 16.22 3.83 -8.97
N GLY A 174 15.94 5.04 -8.49
CA GLY A 174 16.38 6.28 -9.14
C GLY A 174 17.89 6.34 -9.37
N VAL A 175 18.68 5.98 -8.35
CA VAL A 175 20.15 5.89 -8.49
C VAL A 175 20.56 4.85 -9.54
N ARG A 176 19.86 3.70 -9.62
CA ARG A 176 20.16 2.67 -10.64
C ARG A 176 19.87 3.15 -12.05
N LEU A 177 18.72 3.79 -12.27
CA LEU A 177 18.32 4.33 -13.57
C LEU A 177 19.28 5.42 -14.05
N VAL A 178 19.71 6.31 -13.15
CA VAL A 178 20.74 7.31 -13.47
C VAL A 178 22.09 6.65 -13.79
N ARG A 179 22.48 5.62 -13.05
CA ARG A 179 23.70 4.88 -13.38
C ARG A 179 23.61 4.24 -14.77
N GLU A 180 22.48 3.63 -15.11
CA GLU A 180 22.26 3.00 -16.42
C GLU A 180 22.31 4.03 -17.55
N SER A 181 21.73 5.22 -17.37
CA SER A 181 21.79 6.29 -18.37
C SER A 181 23.20 6.87 -18.60
N LEU A 182 24.13 6.66 -17.66
CA LEU A 182 25.54 7.05 -17.80
C LEU A 182 26.42 5.96 -18.42
N GLU A 183 25.94 4.71 -18.44
CA GLU A 183 26.65 3.57 -19.03
C GLU A 183 26.35 3.39 -20.53
N ASP A 184 25.28 4.03 -21.04
CA ASP A 184 24.88 4.11 -22.46
C ASP A 184 25.57 5.27 -23.22
#